data_AF-A0A0B6ZZ08-F1
#
_entry.id   AF-A0A0B6ZZ08-F1
#
_cell.length_a   1.000
_cell.length_b   1.000
_cell.length_c   1.000
_cell.angle_alpha   90.00
_cell.angle_beta   90.00
_cell.angle_gamma   90.00
#
_symmetry.space_group_name_H-M   'P 1'
#
loop_
_entity.id
_entity.type
_entity.pdbx_description
1 polymer ?
#
loop_
_entity_poly.entity_id
_entity_poly.type
_entity_poly.pdbx_seq_one_letter_code
_entity_poly.pdbx_strand_id
1 'polypeptide(L)'
;RQGDLERQQGLDISPMCDRHTATIEKSQVGFIDYIVHPLWETWADLVYPDAQEILDTLEDNRDWYHSCIPISPSSSFCSTKQEEENNDKFQFNVEEDAETHSHSSAESDQSVI
;
A
#
# COMPACT_ATOMS: atom_id res chain seq x y z
N ARG A 1 -12.58 -9.16 -2.59
CA ARG A 1 -12.43 -10.03 -3.79
C ARG A 1 -11.12 -10.79 -3.77
N GLN A 2 -9.94 -10.13 -3.72
CA GLN A 2 -8.66 -10.84 -3.63
C GLN A 2 -8.56 -11.70 -2.36
N GLY A 3 -8.76 -11.12 -1.16
CA GLY A 3 -8.68 -11.88 0.09
C GLY A 3 -9.71 -13.00 0.24
N ASP A 4 -10.82 -12.93 -0.52
CA ASP A 4 -11.81 -14.00 -0.55
C ASP A 4 -11.33 -15.21 -1.37
N LEU A 5 -10.52 -14.96 -2.40
CA LEU A 5 -9.90 -16.00 -3.22
C LEU A 5 -8.74 -16.64 -2.46
N GLU A 6 -7.90 -15.83 -1.81
CA GLU A 6 -6.81 -16.30 -0.93
C GLU A 6 -7.37 -17.21 0.17
N ARG A 7 -8.46 -16.78 0.83
CA ARG A 7 -9.17 -17.59 1.83
C ARG A 7 -9.73 -18.89 1.28
N GLN A 8 -10.31 -18.88 0.07
CA GLN A 8 -10.84 -20.09 -0.57
C GLN A 8 -9.75 -21.08 -0.97
N GLN A 9 -8.56 -20.57 -1.30
CA GLN A 9 -7.40 -21.39 -1.66
C GLN A 9 -6.58 -21.84 -0.44
N GLY A 10 -6.96 -21.42 0.77
CA GLY A 10 -6.23 -21.74 2.00
C GLY A 10 -4.89 -21.00 2.11
N LEU A 11 -4.73 -19.89 1.40
CA LEU A 11 -3.58 -19.01 1.47
C LEU A 11 -3.78 -17.97 2.57
N ASP A 12 -2.67 -17.46 3.12
CA ASP A 12 -2.69 -16.29 3.99
C ASP A 12 -3.22 -15.09 3.20
N ILE A 13 -4.14 -14.34 3.82
CA ILE A 13 -4.79 -13.20 3.16
C ILE A 13 -3.81 -12.02 3.16
N SER A 14 -3.62 -11.43 1.99
CA SER A 14 -2.75 -10.26 1.82
C SER A 14 -3.20 -9.11 2.74
N PRO A 15 -2.26 -8.31 3.27
CA PRO A 15 -2.59 -7.12 4.04
C PRO A 15 -3.63 -6.27 3.29
N MET A 16 -4.55 -5.65 4.01
CA MET A 16 -5.66 -4.85 3.45
C MET A 16 -6.70 -5.59 2.60
N CYS A 17 -6.49 -6.87 2.29
CA CYS A 17 -7.38 -7.64 1.43
C CYS A 17 -8.48 -8.39 2.20
N ASP A 18 -8.45 -8.36 3.54
CA ASP A 18 -9.48 -8.93 4.39
C ASP A 18 -10.55 -7.90 4.79
N ARG A 19 -11.73 -8.01 4.18
CA ARG A 19 -12.88 -7.14 4.46
C ARG A 19 -13.44 -7.20 5.88
N HIS A 20 -13.05 -8.19 6.69
CA HIS A 20 -13.56 -8.34 8.05
C HIS A 20 -12.67 -7.68 9.11
N THR A 21 -11.43 -7.40 8.77
CA THR A 21 -10.41 -6.90 9.71
C THR A 21 -9.79 -5.57 9.25
N ALA A 22 -9.83 -5.27 7.96
CA ALA A 22 -9.30 -4.02 7.42
C ALA A 22 -10.12 -2.80 7.90
N THR A 23 -9.42 -1.85 8.54
CA THR A 23 -9.96 -0.51 8.79
C THR A 23 -9.60 0.37 7.60
N ILE A 24 -10.58 0.68 6.75
CA ILE A 24 -10.34 1.38 5.49
C ILE A 24 -9.78 2.77 5.76
N GLU A 25 -10.35 3.47 6.74
CA GLU A 25 -10.03 4.84 7.10
C GLU A 25 -8.57 4.99 7.52
N LYS A 26 -8.12 4.15 8.48
CA LYS A 26 -6.72 4.12 8.95
C LYS A 26 -5.74 3.82 7.81
N SER A 27 -6.16 2.97 6.89
CA SER A 27 -5.29 2.51 5.81
C SER A 27 -5.18 3.50 4.67
N GLN A 28 -6.24 4.27 4.40
CA GLN A 28 -6.18 5.41 3.49
C GLN A 28 -5.25 6.48 4.04
N VAL A 29 -5.35 6.83 5.33
CA VAL A 29 -4.42 7.78 5.98
C VAL A 29 -2.98 7.30 5.83
N GLY A 30 -2.69 6.03 6.18
CA GLY A 30 -1.34 5.47 6.03
C GLY A 30 -0.85 5.44 4.58
N PHE A 31 -1.72 5.10 3.63
CA PHE A 31 -1.35 5.10 2.21
C PHE A 31 -1.03 6.52 1.71
N ILE A 32 -1.80 7.51 2.14
CA ILE A 32 -1.54 8.91 1.80
C ILE A 32 -0.21 9.35 2.41
N ASP A 33 0.00 9.12 3.70
CA ASP A 33 1.18 9.61 4.43
C ASP A 33 2.50 8.96 3.92
N TYR A 34 2.49 7.67 3.58
CA TYR A 34 3.72 6.95 3.22
C TYR A 34 3.99 6.82 1.72
N ILE A 35 2.96 6.92 0.87
CA ILE A 35 3.11 6.68 -0.58
C ILE A 35 2.68 7.90 -1.39
N VAL A 36 1.44 8.35 -1.22
CA VAL A 36 0.85 9.36 -2.12
C VAL A 36 1.44 10.74 -1.86
N HIS A 37 1.54 11.17 -0.61
CA HIS A 37 2.03 12.50 -0.25
C HIS A 37 3.49 12.71 -0.68
N PRO A 38 4.47 11.82 -0.34
CA PRO A 38 5.85 12.02 -0.79
C PRO A 38 6.00 12.08 -2.32
N LEU A 39 5.18 11.30 -3.05
CA LEU A 39 5.18 11.30 -4.50
C LEU A 39 4.63 12.63 -5.06
N TRP A 40 3.47 13.07 -4.57
CA TRP A 40 2.81 14.28 -5.05
C TRP A 40 3.52 15.56 -4.63
N GLU A 41 4.15 15.59 -3.46
CA GLU A 41 5.01 16.68 -3.01
C GLU A 41 6.17 16.89 -4.00
N THR A 42 6.91 15.82 -4.30
CA THR A 42 8.01 15.88 -5.28
C THR A 42 7.53 16.28 -6.68
N TRP A 43 6.35 15.81 -7.09
CA TRP A 43 5.76 16.19 -8.37
C TRP A 43 5.36 17.66 -8.40
N ALA A 44 4.72 18.17 -7.34
CA ALA A 44 4.27 19.55 -7.27
C ALA A 44 5.44 20.54 -7.26
N ASP A 45 6.56 20.19 -6.63
CA ASP A 45 7.81 20.94 -6.73
C ASP A 45 8.30 21.07 -8.18
N LEU A 46 8.17 20.00 -8.97
CA LEU A 46 8.61 19.98 -10.37
C LEU A 46 7.75 20.87 -11.28
N VAL A 47 6.44 20.87 -11.07
CA VAL A 47 5.47 21.59 -11.93
C VAL A 47 4.93 22.85 -11.26
N TYR A 48 5.62 23.38 -10.25
CA TYR A 48 5.14 24.53 -9.49
C TYR A 48 4.84 25.74 -10.41
N PRO A 49 3.64 26.36 -10.30
CA PRO A 49 2.61 26.18 -9.26
C PRO A 49 1.44 25.25 -9.64
N ASP A 50 1.50 24.54 -10.76
CA ASP A 50 0.32 23.97 -11.42
C ASP A 50 -0.36 22.82 -10.64
N ALA A 51 0.36 22.13 -9.76
CA ALA A 51 -0.18 21.01 -8.97
C ALA A 51 -0.61 21.39 -7.54
N GLN A 52 -0.55 22.67 -7.16
CA GLN A 52 -0.86 23.09 -5.79
C GLN A 52 -2.29 22.73 -5.37
N GLU A 53 -3.28 22.95 -6.25
CA GLU A 53 -4.69 22.62 -5.96
C GLU A 53 -4.89 21.11 -5.72
N ILE A 54 -4.08 20.27 -6.37
CA ILE A 54 -4.13 18.82 -6.19
C ILE A 54 -3.58 18.42 -4.81
N LEU A 55 -2.48 19.05 -4.38
CA LEU A 55 -1.92 18.85 -3.05
C LEU A 55 -2.90 19.29 -1.96
N ASP A 56 -3.47 20.49 -2.09
CA ASP A 56 -4.44 21.01 -1.12
C ASP A 56 -5.64 20.05 -0.99
N THR A 57 -6.15 19.54 -2.13
CA THR A 57 -7.24 18.55 -2.15
C THR A 57 -6.83 17.21 -1.52
N LEU A 58 -5.58 16.79 -1.70
CA LEU A 58 -5.05 15.55 -1.11
C LEU A 58 -5.00 15.65 0.42
N GLU A 59 -4.56 16.80 0.94
CA GLU A 59 -4.52 17.09 2.38
C GLU A 59 -5.94 17.09 2.98
N ASP A 60 -6.90 17.77 2.33
CA ASP A 60 -8.29 17.79 2.77
C ASP A 60 -8.90 16.37 2.84
N ASN A 61 -8.62 15.54 1.82
CA ASN A 61 -9.08 14.15 1.80
C ASN A 61 -8.44 13.32 2.91
N ARG A 62 -7.15 13.51 3.17
CA ARG A 62 -6.41 12.83 4.23
C ARG A 62 -7.01 13.13 5.59
N ASP A 63 -7.29 14.40 5.86
CA ASP A 63 -7.88 14.85 7.11
C ASP A 63 -9.32 14.35 7.29
N TRP A 64 -10.09 14.29 6.19
CA TRP A 64 -11.40 13.65 6.20
C TRP A 64 -11.30 12.18 6.64
N TYR A 65 -10.42 11.38 6.02
CA TYR A 65 -10.22 9.97 6.40
C TYR A 65 -9.77 9.84 7.86
N HIS A 66 -8.88 10.71 8.33
CA HIS A 66 -8.43 10.71 9.72
C HIS A 66 -9.59 10.98 10.70
N SER A 67 -10.47 11.92 10.37
CA SER A 67 -11.64 12.27 11.19
C SER A 67 -12.66 11.13 11.32
N CYS A 68 -12.70 10.22 10.34
CA CYS A 68 -13.59 9.05 10.36
C CYS A 68 -13.06 7.89 11.22
N ILE A 69 -11.82 7.95 11.71
CA ILE A 69 -11.25 6.90 12.56
C ILE A 69 -11.87 6.99 13.98
N PRO A 70 -12.54 5.93 14.46
CA PRO A 70 -13.19 5.97 15.76
C PRO A 70 -12.15 6.07 16.89
N ILE A 71 -12.24 7.13 17.69
CA ILE A 71 -11.46 7.30 18.91
C ILE A 71 -11.96 6.27 19.93
N SER A 72 -11.14 5.28 20.26
CA SER A 72 -11.48 4.31 21.31
C SER A 72 -11.76 5.05 22.64
N PRO A 73 -12.84 4.69 23.38
CA PRO A 73 -13.28 5.40 24.58
C PRO A 73 -12.26 5.40 25.74
N SER A 74 -11.18 4.61 25.66
CA SER A 74 -10.11 4.61 26.66
C SER A 74 -9.13 5.79 26.56
N SER A 75 -9.24 6.65 25.53
CA SER A 75 -8.25 7.72 25.27
C SER A 75 -8.57 9.08 25.93
N SER A 76 -9.68 9.22 26.66
CA SER A 76 -10.05 10.49 27.31
C SER A 76 -9.16 10.90 28.50
N PHE A 77 -8.03 10.23 28.72
CA PHE A 77 -7.12 10.49 29.84
C PHE A 77 -5.64 10.43 29.48
N CYS A 78 -5.21 10.98 28.34
CA CYS A 78 -3.80 11.39 28.21
C CYS A 78 -3.60 12.39 27.06
N SER A 79 -3.69 13.68 27.34
CA SER A 79 -2.86 14.63 26.62
C SER A 79 -1.41 14.40 27.07
N THR A 80 -0.47 14.51 26.13
CA THR A 80 0.99 14.34 26.24
C THR A 80 1.58 12.92 26.21
N LYS A 81 2.16 12.61 25.02
CA LYS A 81 3.39 11.84 24.72
C LYS A 81 3.20 10.50 23.98
N GLN A 82 3.88 10.46 22.83
CA GLN A 82 4.41 9.30 22.10
C GLN A 82 3.38 8.41 21.40
N GLU A 83 3.18 8.71 20.12
CA GLU A 83 2.73 7.76 19.11
C GLU A 83 3.84 6.73 18.88
N GLU A 84 3.91 5.72 19.75
CA GLU A 84 4.52 4.43 19.43
C GLU A 84 3.43 3.36 19.50
N GLU A 85 3.50 2.42 18.55
CA GLU A 85 2.74 1.16 18.46
C GLU A 85 1.36 1.18 17.77
N ASN A 86 1.36 1.19 16.43
CA ASN A 86 1.09 -0.06 15.72
C ASN A 86 1.78 -0.06 14.35
N ASN A 87 2.82 -0.87 14.26
CA ASN A 87 3.77 -0.95 13.16
C ASN A 87 3.18 -1.77 11.99
N ASP A 88 2.12 -1.26 11.37
CA ASP A 88 1.71 -1.70 10.02
C ASP A 88 2.65 -1.03 9.00
N LYS A 89 3.95 -1.26 9.17
CA LYS A 89 4.98 -0.88 8.20
C LYS A 89 4.56 -1.49 6.88
N PHE A 90 4.35 -0.66 5.87
CA PHE A 90 4.27 -1.07 4.48
C PHE A 90 5.60 -1.75 4.11
N GLN A 91 5.72 -3.03 4.45
CA GLN A 91 6.87 -3.85 4.13
C GLN A 91 6.63 -4.37 2.71
N PHE A 92 7.15 -3.61 1.75
CA PHE A 92 7.30 -4.10 0.39
C PHE A 92 8.45 -5.12 0.40
N ASN A 93 8.11 -6.42 0.46
CA ASN A 93 9.06 -7.46 0.13
C ASN A 93 9.30 -7.41 -1.38
N VAL A 94 10.38 -6.75 -1.81
CA VAL A 94 10.92 -6.91 -3.16
C VAL A 94 11.50 -8.32 -3.21
N GLU A 95 10.74 -9.29 -3.73
CA GLU A 95 11.34 -10.55 -4.16
C GLU A 95 12.13 -10.27 -5.45
N GLU A 96 13.44 -10.19 -5.30
CA GLU A 96 14.40 -10.12 -6.39
C GLU A 96 14.50 -11.54 -6.98
N ASP A 97 13.76 -11.80 -8.06
CA ASP A 97 13.89 -13.04 -8.84
C ASP A 97 15.26 -13.06 -9.54
N ALA A 98 16.26 -13.56 -8.82
CA ALA A 98 17.57 -13.93 -9.36
C ALA A 98 17.68 -15.45 -9.54
N GLU A 99 18.33 -15.82 -10.65
CA GLU A 99 18.84 -17.14 -11.08
C GLU A 99 17.95 -17.93 -12.08
N THR A 100 18.20 -17.90 -13.40
CA THR A 100 19.28 -18.45 -14.26
C THR A 100 19.23 -19.95 -14.60
N HIS A 101 19.39 -20.21 -15.91
CA HIS A 101 19.69 -21.45 -16.65
C HIS A 101 18.53 -22.45 -16.89
N SER A 102 18.22 -22.80 -18.14
CA SER A 102 19.14 -23.52 -19.02
C SER A 102 18.99 -23.17 -20.52
N HIS A 103 20.11 -22.85 -21.16
CA HIS A 103 20.32 -23.11 -22.58
C HIS A 103 20.25 -24.62 -22.84
N SER A 104 19.43 -25.04 -23.79
CA SER A 104 19.51 -26.35 -24.44
C SER A 104 19.26 -26.15 -25.93
N SER A 105 20.32 -25.82 -26.65
CA SER A 105 20.37 -26.01 -28.10
C SER A 105 20.27 -27.51 -28.39
N ALA A 106 19.24 -27.92 -29.12
CA ALA A 106 19.21 -29.21 -29.80
C ALA A 106 18.82 -28.94 -31.25
N GLU A 107 19.85 -28.80 -32.10
CA GLU A 107 19.73 -29.15 -33.51
C GLU A 107 19.26 -30.60 -33.61
N SER A 108 18.25 -30.86 -34.43
CA SER A 108 18.10 -32.11 -35.17
C SER A 108 17.12 -31.89 -36.32
N ASP A 109 17.68 -31.88 -37.52
CA ASP A 109 17.00 -32.12 -38.80
C ASP A 109 16.04 -33.32 -38.73
N GLN A 110 14.86 -33.18 -39.36
CA GLN A 110 14.44 -34.05 -40.48
C GLN A 110 13.06 -33.67 -41.03
N SER A 111 13.07 -33.25 -42.31
CA SER A 111 12.32 -33.78 -43.47
C SER A 111 10.88 -34.31 -43.35
N VAL A 112 10.16 -34.16 -44.48
CA VAL A 112 8.88 -34.77 -44.92
C VAL A 112 7.66 -33.91 -44.55
N ILE A 113 6.92 -33.29 -45.47
CA ILE A 113 6.43 -33.70 -46.80
C ILE A 113 6.32 -32.48 -47.73
#